data_AF-A0A942YE13-F1
#
_entry.id   AF-A0A942YE13-F1
#
_cell.length_a   1.000
_cell.length_b   1.000
_cell.length_c   1.000
_cell.angle_alpha   90.00
_cell.angle_beta   90.00
_cell.angle_gamma   90.00
#
_symmetry.space_group_name_H-M   'P 1'
#
loop_
_entity.id
_entity.type
_entity.pdbx_description
1 polymer ?
#
loop_
_entity_poly.entity_id
_entity_poly.type
_entity_poly.pdbx_seq_one_letter_code
_entity_poly.pdbx_strand_id
1 'polypeptide(L)'
;MNLNYRFLAMNTLVGVSNDRLKEISENDFSSLTRVQKANLSNELGEMYNSLSTFKSVNPEIQQLATMCMEQKVKIAESDAVVNESNRAKRAAVQQGKFSSYEIPWMNRGE
;
A
#
# COMPACT_ATOMS: atom_id res chain seq x y z
N MET A 1 -28.63 19.93 -10.53
CA MET A 1 -27.17 20.03 -10.24
C MET A 1 -26.46 20.37 -11.54
N ASN A 2 -25.73 21.50 -11.59
CA ASN A 2 -25.18 22.07 -12.83
C ASN A 2 -24.01 21.19 -13.34
N LEU A 3 -24.03 20.75 -14.60
CA LEU A 3 -23.00 19.87 -15.19
C LEU A 3 -21.56 20.41 -14.99
N ASN A 4 -21.41 21.74 -14.97
CA ASN A 4 -20.12 22.40 -14.76
C ASN A 4 -19.47 22.07 -13.41
N TYR A 5 -20.23 21.99 -12.31
CA TYR A 5 -19.66 21.67 -11.00
C TYR A 5 -19.19 20.22 -10.92
N ARG A 6 -19.91 19.30 -11.57
CA ARG A 6 -19.54 17.88 -11.59
C ARG A 6 -18.26 17.65 -12.40
N PHE A 7 -18.09 18.38 -13.50
CA PHE A 7 -16.88 18.32 -14.32
C PHE A 7 -15.67 18.91 -13.59
N LEU A 8 -15.84 20.07 -12.93
CA LEU A 8 -14.77 20.68 -12.15
C LEU A 8 -14.32 19.78 -10.98
N ALA A 9 -15.27 19.25 -10.21
CA ALA A 9 -14.97 18.33 -9.12
C ALA A 9 -14.22 17.06 -9.60
N MET A 10 -14.58 16.55 -10.77
CA MET A 10 -13.91 15.39 -11.39
C MET A 10 -12.45 15.70 -11.76
N ASN A 11 -12.20 16.84 -12.40
CA ASN A 11 -10.83 17.23 -12.78
C ASN A 11 -9.94 17.48 -11.57
N THR A 12 -10.47 18.12 -10.53
CA THR A 12 -9.75 18.30 -9.26
C THR A 12 -9.42 16.96 -8.62
N LEU A 13 -10.37 16.02 -8.60
CA LEU A 13 -10.15 14.67 -8.07
C LEU A 13 -9.05 13.91 -8.85
N VAL A 14 -9.06 14.00 -10.18
CA VAL A 14 -8.05 13.37 -11.05
C VAL A 14 -6.66 13.93 -10.76
N GLY A 15 -6.51 15.25 -10.75
CA GLY A 15 -5.22 15.90 -10.51
C GLY A 15 -4.65 15.52 -9.15
N VAL A 16 -5.44 15.69 -8.09
CA VAL A 16 -5.02 15.37 -6.72
C VAL A 16 -4.67 13.88 -6.57
N SER A 17 -5.50 13.00 -7.13
CA SER A 17 -5.25 11.55 -7.05
C SER A 17 -3.99 11.13 -7.80
N ASN A 18 -3.73 11.74 -8.95
CA ASN A 18 -2.56 11.45 -9.77
C ASN A 18 -1.26 11.88 -9.07
N ASP A 19 -1.22 13.12 -8.56
CA ASP A 19 -0.06 13.64 -7.84
C ASP A 19 0.23 12.78 -6.61
N ARG A 20 -0.82 12.44 -5.85
CA ARG A 20 -0.68 11.61 -4.66
C ARG A 20 -0.23 10.18 -4.97
N LEU A 21 -0.77 9.57 -6.02
CA LEU A 21 -0.33 8.23 -6.46
C LEU A 21 1.14 8.23 -6.89
N LYS A 22 1.60 9.32 -7.52
CA LYS A 22 3.00 9.47 -7.90
C LYS A 22 3.91 9.49 -6.66
N GLU A 23 3.58 10.31 -5.66
CA GLU A 23 4.30 10.33 -4.37
C GLU A 23 4.31 8.95 -3.70
N ILE A 24 3.15 8.26 -3.68
CA ILE A 24 3.06 6.93 -3.09
C ILE A 24 3.94 5.93 -3.83
N SER A 25 3.97 6.01 -5.17
CA SER A 25 4.74 5.09 -6.03
C SER A 25 6.25 5.24 -5.89
N GLU A 26 6.73 6.39 -5.41
CA GLU A 26 8.14 6.66 -5.16
C GLU A 26 8.62 6.09 -3.81
N ASN A 27 7.72 5.62 -2.95
CA ASN A 27 8.09 5.02 -1.67
C ASN A 27 8.67 3.61 -1.84
N ASP A 28 9.76 3.34 -1.14
CA ASP A 28 10.20 1.96 -0.88
C ASP A 28 9.39 1.35 0.27
N PHE A 29 8.34 0.59 -0.08
CA PHE A 29 7.49 -0.06 0.91
C PHE A 29 8.23 -1.02 1.83
N SER A 30 9.39 -1.56 1.45
CA SER A 30 10.15 -2.47 2.32
C SER A 30 10.70 -1.77 3.57
N SER A 31 10.97 -0.46 3.46
CA SER A 31 11.50 0.38 4.53
C SER A 31 10.43 0.88 5.51
N LEU A 32 9.15 0.80 5.13
CA LEU A 32 8.05 1.34 5.92
C LEU A 32 7.68 0.44 7.10
N THR A 33 7.30 1.08 8.22
CA THR A 33 6.70 0.38 9.36
C THR A 33 5.32 -0.16 9.00
N ARG A 34 4.85 -1.18 9.73
CA ARG A 34 3.49 -1.74 9.56
C ARG A 34 2.39 -0.67 9.69
N VAL A 35 2.55 0.30 10.59
CA VAL A 35 1.58 1.38 10.78
C VAL A 35 1.54 2.30 9.57
N GLN A 36 2.70 2.69 9.03
CA GLN A 36 2.78 3.49 7.81
C GLN A 36 2.14 2.78 6.61
N LYS A 37 2.41 1.48 6.44
CA LYS A 37 1.78 0.65 5.40
C LYS A 37 0.26 0.57 5.56
N ALA A 38 -0.23 0.38 6.78
CA ALA A 38 -1.66 0.34 7.07
C ALA A 38 -2.34 1.68 6.73
N ASN A 39 -1.72 2.79 7.11
CA ASN A 39 -2.23 4.13 6.79
C ASN A 39 -2.28 4.37 5.28
N LEU A 40 -1.20 4.02 4.55
CA LEU A 40 -1.18 4.13 3.08
C LEU A 40 -2.22 3.22 2.41
N SER A 41 -2.40 2.00 2.90
CA SER A 41 -3.40 1.07 2.35
C SER A 41 -4.84 1.57 2.56
N ASN A 42 -5.11 2.23 3.70
CA ASN A 42 -6.38 2.88 3.97
C ASN A 42 -6.60 4.07 3.04
N GLU A 43 -5.60 4.95 2.93
CA GLU A 43 -5.61 6.11 2.03
C GLU A 43 -5.89 5.69 0.57
N LEU A 44 -5.17 4.70 0.06
CA LEU A 44 -5.40 4.14 -1.28
C LEU A 44 -6.81 3.56 -1.45
N GLY A 45 -7.42 3.04 -0.38
CA GLY A 45 -8.81 2.56 -0.37
C GLY A 45 -9.81 3.70 -0.48
N GLU A 46 -9.61 4.79 0.26
CA GLU A 46 -10.46 5.98 0.21
C GLU A 46 -10.38 6.67 -1.17
N MET A 47 -9.17 6.77 -1.72
CA MET A 47 -8.93 7.27 -3.08
C MET A 47 -9.65 6.40 -4.12
N TYR A 48 -9.47 5.08 -4.05
CA TYR A 48 -10.16 4.14 -4.95
C TYR A 48 -11.68 4.34 -4.89
N ASN A 49 -12.25 4.43 -3.69
CA ASN A 49 -13.70 4.61 -3.52
C ASN A 49 -14.18 5.92 -4.15
N SER A 50 -13.42 7.00 -3.97
CA SER A 50 -13.73 8.31 -4.57
C SER A 50 -13.68 8.26 -6.09
N LEU A 51 -12.67 7.61 -6.67
CA LEU A 51 -12.52 7.43 -8.12
C LEU A 51 -13.55 6.45 -8.70
N SER A 52 -13.96 5.45 -7.94
CA SER A 52 -14.85 4.38 -8.40
C SER A 52 -16.21 4.88 -8.87
N THR A 53 -16.66 6.04 -8.37
CA THR A 53 -17.93 6.67 -8.76
C THR A 53 -17.91 7.18 -10.21
N PHE A 54 -16.72 7.44 -10.76
CA PHE A 54 -16.53 8.03 -12.08
C PHE A 54 -15.74 7.15 -13.05
N LYS A 55 -15.23 5.99 -12.60
CA LYS A 55 -14.38 5.10 -13.40
C LYS A 55 -15.02 4.61 -14.71
N SER A 56 -16.34 4.52 -14.80
CA SER A 56 -17.05 4.09 -16.02
C SER A 56 -17.23 5.23 -17.04
N VAL A 57 -16.95 6.47 -16.64
CA VAL A 57 -17.21 7.67 -17.45
C VAL A 57 -15.92 8.24 -18.03
N ASN A 58 -14.79 8.05 -17.35
CA ASN A 58 -13.48 8.52 -17.80
C ASN A 58 -12.42 7.40 -17.66
N PRO A 59 -11.75 7.00 -18.77
CA PRO A 59 -10.70 5.98 -18.72
C PRO A 59 -9.48 6.38 -17.88
N GLU A 60 -9.16 7.68 -17.74
CA GLU A 60 -8.08 8.15 -16.87
C GLU A 60 -8.38 7.84 -15.40
N ILE A 61 -9.63 8.04 -14.97
CA ILE A 61 -10.08 7.70 -13.61
C ILE A 61 -10.02 6.19 -13.39
N GLN A 62 -10.35 5.41 -14.41
CA GLN A 62 -10.20 3.95 -14.35
C GLN A 62 -8.73 3.54 -14.16
N GLN A 63 -7.81 4.18 -14.87
CA GLN A 63 -6.38 3.95 -14.71
C GLN A 63 -5.91 4.31 -13.30
N LEU A 64 -6.27 5.49 -12.78
CA LEU A 64 -5.92 5.91 -11.42
C LEU A 64 -6.50 4.96 -10.35
N ALA A 65 -7.75 4.51 -10.52
CA ALA A 65 -8.33 3.51 -9.63
C ALA A 65 -7.59 2.17 -9.69
N THR A 66 -7.11 1.78 -10.87
CA THR A 66 -6.30 0.56 -11.04
C THR A 66 -4.95 0.72 -10.35
N MET A 67 -4.27 1.84 -10.54
CA MET A 67 -3.02 2.18 -9.85
C MET A 67 -3.18 2.16 -8.33
N CYS A 68 -4.31 2.64 -7.78
CA CYS A 68 -4.58 2.54 -6.34
C CYS A 68 -4.52 1.08 -5.87
N MET A 69 -5.18 0.17 -6.59
CA MET A 69 -5.19 -1.25 -6.25
C MET A 69 -3.82 -1.90 -6.43
N GLU A 70 -3.09 -1.56 -7.49
CA GLU A 70 -1.73 -2.05 -7.71
C GLU A 70 -0.78 -1.64 -6.58
N GLN A 71 -0.86 -0.39 -6.10
CA GLN A 71 -0.04 0.06 -4.97
C GLN A 71 -0.41 -0.69 -3.68
N LYS A 72 -1.69 -0.97 -3.44
CA LYS A 72 -2.12 -1.81 -2.30
C LYS A 72 -1.57 -3.23 -2.39
N VAL A 73 -1.53 -3.81 -3.60
CA VAL A 73 -0.91 -5.13 -3.82
C VAL A 73 0.58 -5.10 -3.50
N LYS A 74 1.31 -4.08 -4.00
CA LYS A 74 2.74 -3.92 -3.69
C LYS A 74 3.03 -3.79 -2.19
N ILE A 75 2.18 -3.06 -1.45
CA ILE A 75 2.27 -2.98 0.01
C ILE A 75 2.11 -4.38 0.63
N ALA A 76 1.09 -5.15 0.21
CA ALA A 76 0.86 -6.50 0.72
C ALA A 76 2.01 -7.47 0.38
N GLU A 77 2.55 -7.40 -0.83
CA GLU A 77 3.70 -8.19 -1.26
C GLU A 77 4.95 -7.88 -0.42
N SER A 78 5.19 -6.60 -0.11
CA SER A 78 6.31 -6.21 0.75
C SER A 78 6.20 -6.81 2.16
N ASP A 79 4.98 -6.94 2.69
CA ASP A 79 4.74 -7.60 3.97
C ASP A 79 4.92 -9.12 3.88
N ALA A 80 4.49 -9.74 2.78
CA ALA A 80 4.70 -11.17 2.54
C ALA A 80 6.20 -11.52 2.50
N VAL A 81 7.03 -10.71 1.83
CA VAL A 81 8.48 -10.90 1.77
C VAL A 81 9.12 -10.82 3.17
N VAL A 82 8.74 -9.82 3.97
CA VAL A 82 9.22 -9.68 5.35
C VAL A 82 8.79 -10.86 6.22
N ASN A 83 7.54 -11.31 6.08
CA ASN A 83 7.00 -12.44 6.84
C ASN A 83 7.70 -13.76 6.47
N GLU A 84 7.96 -14.00 5.17
CA GLU A 84 8.67 -15.20 4.73
C GLU A 84 10.13 -15.20 5.19
N SER A 85 10.81 -14.05 5.13
CA SER A 85 12.16 -13.90 5.70
C SER A 85 12.18 -14.21 7.20
N ASN A 86 11.20 -13.70 7.95
CA ASN A 86 11.07 -14.00 9.36
C ASN A 86 10.78 -15.48 9.61
N ARG A 87 9.91 -16.11 8.82
CA ARG A 87 9.60 -17.55 8.91
C ARG A 87 10.83 -18.41 8.67
N ALA A 88 11.62 -18.11 7.64
CA ALA A 88 12.88 -18.80 7.35
C ALA A 88 13.86 -18.69 8.53
N LYS A 89 13.98 -17.51 9.14
CA LYS A 89 14.79 -17.31 10.35
C LYS A 89 14.30 -18.15 11.52
N ARG A 90 12.98 -18.27 11.74
CA ARG A 90 12.43 -19.15 12.79
C ARG A 90 12.75 -20.62 12.55
N ALA A 91 12.61 -21.08 11.30
CA ALA A 91 12.93 -22.45 10.92
C ALA A 91 14.43 -22.75 11.11
N ALA A 92 15.32 -21.79 10.82
CA ALA A 92 16.75 -21.96 11.03
C ALA A 92 17.13 -22.09 12.52
N VAL A 93 16.47 -21.34 13.41
CA VAL A 93 16.63 -21.50 14.88
C VAL A 93 16.14 -22.87 15.34
N GLN A 94 14.98 -23.32 14.85
CA GLN A 94 14.46 -24.67 15.17
C GLN A 94 15.38 -25.80 14.68
N GLN A 95 16.11 -25.57 13.57
CA GLN A 95 17.12 -26.49 13.05
C GLN A 95 18.48 -26.39 13.80
N GLY A 96 18.59 -25.55 14.83
CA GLY A 96 19.83 -25.34 15.59
C GLY A 96 20.94 -24.63 14.81
N LYS A 97 20.62 -24.00 13.66
CA LYS A 97 21.60 -23.27 12.83
C LYS A 97 21.96 -21.90 13.41
N PHE A 98 21.09 -21.34 14.25
CA PHE A 98 21.26 -20.08 14.97
C PHE A 98 20.65 -20.19 16.35
N SER A 99 21.17 -19.40 17.29
CA SER A 99 20.56 -19.19 18.59
C SER A 99 19.45 -18.13 18.51
N SER A 100 18.38 -18.27 19.32
CA SER A 100 17.34 -17.24 19.42
C SER A 100 17.90 -15.89 19.86
N TYR A 101 18.97 -15.90 20.67
CA TYR A 101 19.67 -14.69 21.14
C TYR A 101 20.29 -13.87 20.00
N GLU A 102 20.58 -14.49 18.85
CA GLU A 102 21.12 -13.82 17.66
C GLU A 102 20.03 -13.09 16.86
N ILE A 103 18.75 -13.26 17.22
CA ILE A 103 17.60 -12.64 16.56
C ILE A 103 16.89 -11.70 17.55
N PRO A 104 17.18 -10.38 17.54
CA PRO A 104 16.75 -9.45 18.58
C PRO A 104 15.24 -9.42 18.87
N TRP A 105 14.40 -9.65 17.85
CA TRP A 105 12.94 -9.66 18.03
C TRP A 105 12.39 -10.97 18.59
N MET A 106 13.16 -12.05 18.65
CA MET A 106 12.77 -13.32 19.30
C MET A 106 12.94 -13.28 20.82
N ASN A 107 13.83 -12.42 21.33
CA ASN A 107 14.16 -12.34 22.75
C ASN A 107 13.29 -11.33 23.53
N ARG A 108 12.25 -10.77 22.89
CA ARG A 108 11.34 -9.79 23.52
C ARG A 108 10.22 -10.45 24.33
N GLY A 109 10.56 -11.53 25.04
CA GLY A 109 9.62 -12.35 25.77
C GLY A 109 10.33 -13.16 26.86
N GLU A 110 10.95 -12.46 27.80
CA GLU A 110 11.15 -12.87 29.19
C GLU A 110 10.77 -11.70 30.10
#